data_AF-A0A660RV49-F1
#
_entry.id   AF-A0A660RV49-F1
#
_cell.length_a   1.000
_cell.length_b   1.000
_cell.length_c   1.000
_cell.angle_alpha   90.00
_cell.angle_beta   90.00
_cell.angle_gamma   90.00
#
_symmetry.space_group_name_H-M   'P 1'
#
loop_
_entity.id
_entity.type
_entity.pdbx_description
1 polymer ?
#
loop_
_entity_poly.entity_id
_entity_poly.type
_entity_poly.pdbx_seq_one_letter_code
_entity_poly.pdbx_strand_id
1 'polypeptide(L)'
;MLLKDKKLKRRLKKMAYSNWGAKVFRNGIRMRNREDVGVYDEDEAKFPSGLRIWMNLIKTQGTEDENKWWKRSHHAVLGDAEVRLCAYKNSPELWVWRENKPEPEQIELITDEEWEKYWRSYSLEKEGEIEVNGKKWKWYFHMYTNMLDLSLIEPDGTIWTATAGYKYGAGFE
;
A
#
# COMPACT_ATOMS: atom_id res chain seq x y z
N MET A 1 16.32 -24.34 -16.55
CA MET A 1 15.53 -23.26 -17.19
C MET A 1 14.72 -22.39 -16.22
N LEU A 2 14.56 -22.75 -14.93
CA LEU A 2 13.75 -22.01 -13.94
C LEU A 2 14.37 -20.74 -13.30
N LEU A 3 15.70 -20.54 -13.38
CA LEU A 3 16.36 -19.40 -12.73
C LEU A 3 16.21 -18.05 -13.47
N LYS A 4 15.94 -18.08 -14.78
CA LYS A 4 15.74 -16.85 -15.58
C LYS A 4 14.39 -16.18 -15.26
N ASP A 5 13.36 -16.97 -14.93
CA ASP A 5 12.01 -16.46 -14.62
C ASP A 5 11.93 -15.72 -13.29
N LYS A 6 12.60 -16.20 -12.24
CA LYS A 6 12.62 -15.49 -10.94
C LYS A 6 13.33 -14.15 -11.05
N LYS A 7 14.46 -14.08 -11.77
CA LYS A 7 15.19 -12.81 -12.01
C LYS A 7 14.38 -11.85 -12.89
N LEU A 8 13.68 -12.35 -13.91
CA LEU A 8 12.82 -11.54 -14.78
C LEU A 8 11.58 -10.99 -14.03
N LYS A 9 10.92 -11.82 -13.21
CA LYS A 9 9.84 -11.38 -12.31
C LYS A 9 10.32 -10.34 -11.29
N ARG A 10 11.54 -10.49 -10.75
CA ARG A 10 12.16 -9.51 -9.83
C ARG A 10 12.52 -8.19 -10.55
N ARG A 11 12.92 -8.23 -11.83
CA ARG A 11 13.20 -7.05 -12.67
C ARG A 11 11.94 -6.31 -13.08
N LEU A 12 10.86 -7.02 -13.42
CA LEU A 12 9.54 -6.44 -13.69
C LEU A 12 8.91 -5.83 -12.43
N LYS A 13 9.17 -6.39 -11.24
CA LYS A 13 8.80 -5.76 -9.96
C LYS A 13 9.57 -4.45 -9.69
N LYS A 14 10.86 -4.35 -10.04
CA LYS A 14 11.71 -3.15 -9.85
C LYS A 14 11.43 -2.01 -10.85
N MET A 15 11.17 -2.31 -12.13
CA MET A 15 10.93 -1.26 -13.16
C MET A 15 9.54 -0.61 -13.10
N ALA A 16 8.59 -1.22 -12.38
CA ALA A 16 7.21 -0.76 -12.31
C ALA A 16 6.94 0.28 -11.20
N TYR A 17 7.95 0.64 -10.39
CA TYR A 17 7.78 1.61 -9.30
C TYR A 17 7.79 3.08 -9.76
N SER A 18 8.48 3.42 -10.86
CA SER A 18 8.65 4.83 -11.27
C SER A 18 7.43 5.44 -11.99
N ASN A 19 6.46 4.60 -12.38
CA ASN A 19 5.33 5.03 -13.21
C ASN A 19 4.00 4.94 -12.46
N TRP A 20 4.03 4.80 -11.15
CA TRP A 20 2.85 4.71 -10.30
C TRP A 20 3.01 5.71 -9.17
N GLY A 21 1.89 6.25 -8.71
CA GLY A 21 1.85 7.16 -7.58
C GLY A 21 0.42 7.33 -7.09
N ALA A 22 0.25 8.12 -6.03
CA ALA A 22 -1.03 8.31 -5.40
C ALA A 22 -1.24 9.73 -4.90
N LYS A 23 -2.49 10.02 -4.52
CA LYS A 23 -2.85 11.18 -3.69
C LYS A 23 -3.57 10.65 -2.47
N VAL A 24 -3.08 11.01 -1.29
CA VAL A 24 -3.65 10.57 0.00
C VAL A 24 -4.27 11.77 0.71
N PHE A 25 -5.43 11.58 1.33
CA PHE A 25 -6.14 12.60 2.08
C PHE A 25 -6.58 12.08 3.44
N ARG A 26 -6.51 12.95 4.46
CA ARG A 26 -7.08 12.76 5.79
C ARG A 26 -8.09 13.86 6.05
N ASN A 27 -9.35 13.51 6.28
CA ASN A 27 -10.46 14.46 6.47
C ASN A 27 -10.48 15.55 5.37
N GLY A 28 -10.20 15.16 4.12
CA GLY A 28 -10.14 16.06 2.96
C GLY A 28 -8.82 16.84 2.78
N ILE A 29 -7.88 16.76 3.71
CA ILE A 29 -6.58 17.44 3.65
C ILE A 29 -5.54 16.51 3.04
N ARG A 30 -4.79 16.97 2.03
CA ARG A 30 -3.78 16.15 1.34
C ARG A 30 -2.57 15.85 2.24
N MET A 31 -2.18 14.58 2.30
CA MET A 31 -1.12 14.04 3.13
C MET A 31 0.06 13.53 2.28
N ARG A 32 0.90 14.43 1.75
CA ARG A 32 2.08 14.07 0.92
C ARG A 32 3.12 13.21 1.66
N ASN A 33 3.09 13.23 2.98
CA ASN A 33 3.93 12.40 3.83
C ASN A 33 3.43 10.94 3.92
N ARG A 34 2.28 10.63 3.32
CA ARG A 34 1.70 9.27 3.21
C ARG A 34 1.72 8.73 1.76
N GLU A 35 2.36 9.47 0.85
CA GLU A 35 2.57 9.08 -0.55
C GLU A 35 3.99 8.47 -0.71
N ASP A 36 4.11 7.29 -1.34
CA ASP A 36 5.38 6.58 -1.59
C ASP A 36 6.23 6.30 -0.33
N VAL A 37 5.61 5.74 0.72
CA VAL A 37 6.24 5.51 2.03
C VAL A 37 6.14 4.05 2.48
N GLY A 38 7.02 3.62 3.40
CA GLY A 38 6.85 2.34 4.08
C GLY A 38 5.58 2.30 4.92
N VAL A 39 4.96 1.13 5.12
CA VAL A 39 3.62 0.99 5.72
C VAL A 39 3.52 1.66 7.10
N TYR A 40 4.58 1.56 7.90
CA TYR A 40 4.69 2.17 9.23
C TYR A 40 5.94 3.07 9.35
N ASP A 41 6.49 3.53 8.21
CA ASP A 41 7.67 4.39 8.21
C ASP A 41 7.26 5.86 8.25
N GLU A 42 7.14 6.39 9.47
CA GLU A 42 6.80 7.79 9.71
C GLU A 42 8.04 8.71 9.71
N ASP A 43 9.24 8.13 9.86
CA ASP A 43 10.51 8.87 9.91
C ASP A 43 11.01 9.27 8.51
N GLU A 44 10.75 8.45 7.49
CA GLU A 44 11.08 8.76 6.09
C GLU A 44 10.09 9.74 5.45
N ALA A 45 8.95 9.95 6.09
CA ALA A 45 7.88 10.83 5.64
C ALA A 45 8.30 12.31 5.51
N LYS A 46 9.47 12.69 6.02
CA LYS A 46 10.07 14.03 5.87
C LYS A 46 10.82 14.25 4.55
N PHE A 47 11.20 13.20 3.84
CA PHE A 47 11.98 13.31 2.59
C PHE A 47 11.09 13.41 1.34
N PRO A 48 11.56 13.94 0.19
CA PRO A 48 10.79 13.91 -1.07
C PRO A 48 10.53 12.47 -1.57
N SER A 49 9.38 12.22 -2.23
CA SER A 49 8.93 10.87 -2.63
C SER A 49 9.97 10.07 -3.44
N GLY A 50 10.62 10.69 -4.42
CA GLY A 50 11.68 10.04 -5.20
C GLY A 50 12.88 9.60 -4.36
N LEU A 51 13.23 10.35 -3.31
CA LEU A 51 14.30 9.99 -2.37
C LEU A 51 13.85 8.86 -1.44
N ARG A 52 12.57 8.81 -1.03
CA ARG A 52 12.00 7.72 -0.21
C ARG A 52 12.03 6.38 -0.95
N ILE A 53 11.63 6.37 -2.22
CA ILE A 53 11.69 5.15 -3.05
C ILE A 53 13.13 4.64 -3.14
N TRP A 54 14.09 5.55 -3.35
CA TRP A 54 15.51 5.21 -3.42
C TRP A 54 16.07 4.71 -2.07
N MET A 55 15.73 5.37 -0.96
CA MET A 55 16.13 4.95 0.39
C MET A 55 15.59 3.57 0.75
N ASN A 56 14.31 3.30 0.47
CA ASN A 56 13.70 1.99 0.69
C ASN A 56 14.34 0.88 -0.14
N LEU A 57 14.68 1.18 -1.41
CA LEU A 57 15.39 0.23 -2.27
C LEU A 57 16.79 -0.12 -1.76
N ILE A 58 17.50 0.84 -1.14
CA ILE A 58 18.83 0.60 -0.56
C ILE A 58 18.73 -0.14 0.78
N LYS A 59 17.83 0.29 1.67
CA LYS A 59 17.65 -0.30 2.99
C LYS A 59 17.29 -1.78 2.94
N THR A 60 16.55 -2.20 1.91
CA THR A 60 16.08 -3.59 1.78
C THR A 60 17.00 -4.47 0.93
N GLN A 61 18.01 -3.91 0.26
CA GLN A 61 18.84 -4.68 -0.66
C GLN A 61 20.02 -5.34 0.07
N GLY A 62 19.96 -6.67 0.21
CA GLY A 62 21.04 -7.48 0.80
C GLY A 62 21.03 -7.58 2.33
N THR A 63 19.97 -7.10 2.98
CA THR A 63 19.74 -7.18 4.42
C THR A 63 18.77 -8.30 4.78
N GLU A 64 18.71 -8.71 6.05
CA GLU A 64 17.68 -9.65 6.56
C GLU A 64 16.24 -9.16 6.32
N ASP A 65 16.07 -7.85 6.16
CA ASP A 65 14.80 -7.19 5.85
C ASP A 65 14.36 -7.30 4.38
N GLU A 66 15.14 -7.91 3.48
CA GLU A 66 14.82 -7.98 2.04
C GLU A 66 13.43 -8.58 1.74
N ASN A 67 12.97 -9.48 2.62
CA ASN A 67 11.69 -10.18 2.50
C ASN A 67 10.54 -9.54 3.31
N LYS A 68 10.79 -8.48 4.08
CA LYS A 68 9.75 -7.81 4.88
C LYS A 68 8.98 -6.83 4.01
N TRP A 69 7.85 -7.28 3.47
CA TRP A 69 7.08 -6.53 2.47
C TRP A 69 6.56 -5.18 2.98
N TRP A 70 6.17 -5.10 4.25
CA TRP A 70 5.72 -3.86 4.90
C TRP A 70 6.79 -2.76 4.99
N LYS A 71 8.08 -3.13 4.87
CA LYS A 71 9.21 -2.17 4.82
C LYS A 71 9.46 -1.60 3.42
N ARG A 72 8.66 -1.98 2.42
CA ARG A 72 8.76 -1.43 1.06
C ARG A 72 7.83 -0.23 0.90
N SER A 73 8.18 0.66 -0.03
CA SER A 73 7.33 1.80 -0.35
C SER A 73 5.98 1.34 -0.92
N HIS A 74 4.91 1.91 -0.42
CA HIS A 74 3.56 1.81 -0.94
C HIS A 74 3.16 3.19 -1.46
N HIS A 75 2.45 3.23 -2.58
CA HIS A 75 2.11 4.51 -3.22
C HIS A 75 1.16 5.33 -2.37
N ALA A 76 0.24 4.67 -1.67
CA ALA A 76 -0.61 5.26 -0.64
C ALA A 76 -0.55 4.42 0.63
N VAL A 77 -0.53 5.09 1.78
CA VAL A 77 -0.63 4.49 3.11
C VAL A 77 -1.67 5.28 3.92
N LEU A 78 -2.83 4.68 4.15
CA LEU A 78 -3.93 5.28 4.94
C LEU A 78 -3.89 4.76 6.36
N GLY A 79 -4.33 5.59 7.30
CA GLY A 79 -4.49 5.24 8.70
C GLY A 79 -3.32 5.66 9.58
N ASP A 80 -3.62 5.80 10.86
CA ASP A 80 -2.72 6.00 11.99
C ASP A 80 -2.77 4.80 12.96
N ALA A 81 -1.77 4.70 13.85
CA ALA A 81 -1.65 3.63 14.84
C ALA A 81 -1.62 2.18 14.27
N GLU A 82 -2.55 1.30 14.64
CA GLU A 82 -2.44 -0.17 14.49
C GLU A 82 -2.85 -0.72 13.12
N VAL A 83 -3.62 0.02 12.33
CA VAL A 83 -4.14 -0.46 11.03
C VAL A 83 -3.68 0.45 9.91
N ARG A 84 -3.21 -0.15 8.82
CA ARG A 84 -2.79 0.55 7.61
C ARG A 84 -3.45 -0.07 6.39
N LEU A 85 -4.17 0.73 5.61
CA LEU A 85 -4.68 0.33 4.30
C LEU A 85 -3.80 0.95 3.22
N CYS A 86 -3.19 0.12 2.39
CA CYS A 86 -2.11 0.54 1.50
C CYS A 86 -2.42 0.22 0.04
N ALA A 87 -1.87 1.03 -0.87
CA ALA A 87 -1.81 0.75 -2.28
C ALA A 87 -0.41 0.27 -2.68
N TYR A 88 -0.29 -1.03 -2.99
CA TYR A 88 0.88 -1.57 -3.69
C TYR A 88 0.56 -1.68 -5.19
N LYS A 89 0.91 -0.63 -5.95
CA LYS A 89 0.40 -0.42 -7.32
C LYS A 89 -1.13 -0.36 -7.32
N ASN A 90 -1.79 -1.27 -8.06
CA ASN A 90 -3.25 -1.45 -8.05
C ASN A 90 -3.74 -2.53 -7.08
N SER A 91 -2.87 -3.05 -6.20
CA SER A 91 -3.27 -4.05 -5.20
C SER A 91 -3.54 -3.37 -3.86
N PRO A 92 -4.74 -3.50 -3.28
CA PRO A 92 -5.00 -3.09 -1.91
C PRO A 92 -4.33 -4.08 -0.95
N GLU A 93 -3.69 -3.57 0.10
CA GLU A 93 -3.09 -4.37 1.17
C GLU A 93 -3.53 -3.82 2.53
N LEU A 94 -4.12 -4.66 3.38
CA LEU A 94 -4.43 -4.30 4.76
C LEU A 94 -3.36 -4.87 5.68
N TRP A 95 -2.73 -4.00 6.46
CA TRP A 95 -1.69 -4.34 7.41
C TRP A 95 -2.14 -4.01 8.82
N VAL A 96 -1.84 -4.89 9.78
CA VAL A 96 -2.19 -4.74 11.18
C VAL A 96 -0.98 -4.95 12.06
N TRP A 97 -0.69 -3.98 12.93
CA TRP A 97 0.33 -4.10 13.96
C TRP A 97 -0.34 -4.25 15.33
N ARG A 98 -0.51 -5.50 15.77
CA ARG A 98 -1.11 -5.80 17.07
C ARG A 98 -0.14 -5.49 18.21
N GLU A 99 -0.71 -5.23 19.39
CA GLU A 99 0.08 -5.02 20.60
C GLU A 99 0.98 -6.24 20.87
N ASN A 100 2.21 -5.97 21.31
CA ASN A 100 3.22 -6.98 21.63
C ASN A 100 3.68 -7.87 20.47
N LYS A 101 3.36 -7.52 19.21
CA LYS A 101 3.92 -8.20 18.03
C LYS A 101 5.19 -7.47 17.55
N PRO A 102 6.27 -8.21 17.26
CA PRO A 102 7.50 -7.61 16.77
C PRO A 102 7.36 -7.06 15.34
N GLU A 103 6.38 -7.55 14.57
CA GLU A 103 6.14 -7.21 13.17
C GLU A 103 4.63 -7.16 12.87
N PRO A 104 4.21 -6.34 11.89
CA PRO A 104 2.83 -6.31 11.43
C PRO A 104 2.48 -7.54 10.58
N GLU A 105 1.21 -7.92 10.59
CA GLU A 105 0.63 -8.97 9.76
C GLU A 105 -0.15 -8.37 8.60
N GLN A 106 -0.11 -9.03 7.44
CA GLN A 106 -0.95 -8.68 6.30
C GLN A 106 -2.25 -9.50 6.38
N ILE A 107 -3.38 -8.82 6.24
CA ILE A 107 -4.70 -9.44 6.13
C ILE A 107 -5.05 -9.55 4.65
N GLU A 108 -5.38 -10.77 4.22
CA GLU A 108 -5.79 -11.02 2.84
C GLU A 108 -7.18 -10.40 2.57
N LEU A 109 -7.21 -9.41 1.69
CA LEU A 109 -8.45 -8.72 1.30
C LEU A 109 -9.14 -9.35 0.10
N ILE A 110 -8.38 -10.00 -0.77
CA ILE A 110 -8.85 -10.52 -2.07
C ILE A 110 -8.43 -11.97 -2.16
N THR A 111 -9.40 -12.86 -2.33
CA THR A 111 -9.15 -14.29 -2.54
C THR A 111 -8.68 -14.57 -3.96
N ASP A 112 -8.09 -15.75 -4.20
CA ASP A 112 -7.72 -16.19 -5.54
C ASP A 112 -8.90 -16.17 -6.53
N GLU A 113 -10.11 -16.53 -6.07
CA GLU A 113 -11.33 -16.49 -6.90
C GLU A 113 -11.75 -15.05 -7.25
N GLU A 114 -11.59 -14.11 -6.33
CA GLU A 114 -11.87 -12.69 -6.56
C GLU A 114 -10.84 -12.07 -7.53
N TRP A 115 -9.58 -12.52 -7.48
CA TRP A 115 -8.56 -12.16 -8.47
C TRP A 115 -8.92 -12.64 -9.88
N GLU A 116 -9.37 -13.90 -10.01
CA GLU A 116 -9.84 -14.43 -11.28
C GLU A 116 -11.04 -13.63 -11.84
N LYS A 117 -11.95 -13.20 -10.95
CA LYS A 117 -13.05 -12.30 -11.34
C LYS A 117 -12.53 -10.96 -11.83
N TYR A 118 -11.59 -10.34 -11.09
CA TYR A 118 -10.96 -9.08 -11.49
C TYR A 118 -10.31 -9.18 -12.87
N TRP A 119 -9.61 -10.26 -13.20
CA TRP A 119 -8.99 -10.40 -14.52
C TRP A 119 -9.98 -10.51 -15.69
N ARG A 120 -11.25 -10.86 -15.41
CA ARG A 120 -12.32 -10.92 -16.41
C ARG A 120 -13.05 -9.58 -16.58
N SER A 121 -13.29 -8.87 -15.48
CA SER A 121 -14.06 -7.62 -15.46
C SER A 121 -13.20 -6.35 -15.45
N TYR A 122 -11.92 -6.47 -15.11
CA TYR A 122 -11.02 -5.38 -14.74
C TYR A 122 -11.62 -4.41 -13.70
N SER A 123 -12.48 -4.93 -12.84
CA SER A 123 -13.15 -4.16 -11.78
C SER A 123 -13.49 -5.07 -10.61
N LEU A 124 -13.06 -4.68 -9.42
CA LEU A 124 -13.38 -5.35 -8.16
C LEU A 124 -13.50 -4.32 -7.04
N GLU A 125 -14.64 -4.28 -6.38
CA GLU A 125 -14.86 -3.46 -5.19
C GLU A 125 -15.19 -4.35 -3.99
N LYS A 126 -14.77 -3.90 -2.81
CA LYS A 126 -15.03 -4.62 -1.57
C LYS A 126 -14.92 -3.67 -0.39
N GLU A 127 -15.74 -3.92 0.62
CA GLU A 127 -15.66 -3.30 1.93
C GLU A 127 -15.60 -4.36 3.03
N GLY A 128 -15.14 -3.94 4.20
CA GLY A 128 -15.18 -4.75 5.39
C GLY A 128 -14.80 -3.97 6.63
N GLU A 129 -14.78 -4.69 7.74
CA GLU A 129 -14.42 -4.14 9.03
C GLU A 129 -13.34 -5.02 9.68
N ILE A 130 -12.50 -4.43 10.51
CA ILE A 130 -11.55 -5.15 11.33
C ILE A 130 -11.53 -4.60 12.75
N GLU A 131 -11.44 -5.50 13.73
CA GLU A 131 -11.30 -5.15 15.13
C GLU A 131 -9.88 -5.49 15.63
N VAL A 132 -9.20 -4.50 16.18
CA VAL A 132 -7.84 -4.61 16.74
C VAL A 132 -7.81 -3.89 18.07
N ASN A 133 -7.38 -4.58 19.13
CA ASN A 133 -7.29 -4.03 20.49
C ASN A 133 -8.60 -3.37 20.97
N GLY A 134 -9.76 -3.96 20.64
CA GLY A 134 -11.09 -3.44 21.01
C GLY A 134 -11.55 -2.21 20.25
N LYS A 135 -10.81 -1.78 19.22
CA LYS A 135 -11.14 -0.66 18.34
C LYS A 135 -11.54 -1.19 16.97
N LYS A 136 -12.45 -0.50 16.26
CA LYS A 136 -12.97 -0.94 14.95
C LYS A 136 -12.59 0.04 13.84
N TRP A 137 -12.09 -0.52 12.74
CA TRP A 137 -11.83 0.20 11.50
C TRP A 137 -12.75 -0.33 10.41
N LYS A 138 -13.19 0.55 9.51
CA LYS A 138 -13.90 0.18 8.28
C LYS A 138 -13.01 0.48 7.10
N TRP A 139 -12.91 -0.45 6.16
CA TRP A 139 -12.12 -0.29 4.97
C TRP A 139 -12.97 -0.53 3.73
N TYR A 140 -12.60 0.14 2.65
CA TYR A 140 -13.16 -0.04 1.33
C TYR A 140 -12.05 0.10 0.29
N PHE A 141 -12.17 -0.65 -0.79
CA PHE A 141 -11.39 -0.40 -2.00
C PHE A 141 -12.22 -0.60 -3.26
N HIS A 142 -11.82 0.10 -4.32
CA HIS A 142 -12.25 -0.18 -5.68
C HIS A 142 -11.04 -0.26 -6.59
N MET A 143 -10.79 -1.46 -7.10
CA MET A 143 -9.81 -1.74 -8.13
C MET A 143 -10.44 -1.61 -9.50
N TYR A 144 -9.76 -0.92 -10.40
CA TYR A 144 -10.05 -0.89 -11.82
C TYR A 144 -8.74 -0.88 -12.62
N THR A 145 -8.81 -1.10 -13.93
CA THR A 145 -7.69 -1.50 -14.81
C THR A 145 -6.27 -1.10 -14.36
N ASN A 146 -6.01 0.18 -14.12
CA ASN A 146 -4.69 0.68 -13.70
C ASN A 146 -4.76 1.64 -12.51
N MET A 147 -5.80 1.51 -11.69
CA MET A 147 -6.13 2.47 -10.64
C MET A 147 -6.75 1.74 -9.44
N LEU A 148 -6.65 2.39 -8.30
CA LEU A 148 -7.14 1.85 -7.05
C LEU A 148 -7.60 3.01 -6.17
N ASP A 149 -8.87 3.00 -5.82
CA ASP A 149 -9.41 3.88 -4.78
C ASP A 149 -9.45 3.12 -3.45
N LEU A 150 -9.06 3.81 -2.39
CA LEU A 150 -9.01 3.30 -1.02
C LEU A 150 -9.75 4.25 -0.08
N SER A 151 -10.43 3.68 0.90
CA SER A 151 -11.00 4.42 2.03
C SER A 151 -10.80 3.63 3.32
N LEU A 152 -10.43 4.34 4.38
CA LEU A 152 -10.29 3.80 5.74
C LEU A 152 -10.93 4.77 6.72
N ILE A 153 -11.86 4.26 7.52
CA ILE A 153 -12.49 4.99 8.62
C ILE A 153 -11.93 4.44 9.93
N GLU A 154 -11.33 5.32 10.72
CA GLU A 154 -10.75 5.03 12.03
C GLU A 154 -11.82 5.02 13.14
N PRO A 155 -11.50 4.45 14.31
CA PRO A 155 -12.44 4.36 15.43
C PRO A 155 -12.96 5.71 15.93
N ASP A 156 -12.16 6.77 15.80
CA ASP A 156 -12.51 8.13 16.20
C ASP A 156 -13.33 8.89 15.13
N GLY A 157 -13.64 8.24 14.00
CA GLY A 157 -14.34 8.82 12.87
C GLY A 157 -13.43 9.55 11.87
N THR A 158 -12.11 9.55 12.05
CA THR A 158 -11.17 10.07 11.06
C THR A 158 -11.32 9.27 9.76
N ILE A 159 -11.44 9.99 8.64
CA ILE A 159 -11.60 9.40 7.31
C ILE A 159 -10.33 9.62 6.51
N TRP A 160 -9.78 8.53 6.02
CA TRP A 160 -8.69 8.51 5.07
C TRP A 160 -9.21 8.08 3.71
N THR A 161 -8.73 8.73 2.65
CA THR A 161 -8.99 8.33 1.27
C THR A 161 -7.72 8.41 0.44
N ALA A 162 -7.61 7.56 -0.56
CA ALA A 162 -6.59 7.72 -1.58
C ALA A 162 -7.04 7.20 -2.93
N THR A 163 -6.41 7.75 -3.97
CA THR A 163 -6.43 7.18 -5.31
C THR A 163 -4.98 6.91 -5.71
N ALA A 164 -4.68 5.70 -6.14
CA ALA A 164 -3.39 5.29 -6.67
C ALA A 164 -3.54 4.83 -8.12
N GLY A 165 -2.51 5.01 -8.95
CA GLY A 165 -2.62 4.60 -10.34
C GLY A 165 -1.36 4.72 -11.20
N TYR A 166 -1.44 4.14 -12.39
CA TYR A 166 -0.39 4.26 -13.41
C TYR A 166 -0.37 5.68 -14.00
N LYS A 167 0.82 6.29 -14.05
CA LYS A 167 1.07 7.69 -14.45
C LYS A 167 0.23 8.69 -13.64
N TYR A 168 0.02 8.38 -12.37
CA TYR A 168 -0.73 9.20 -11.42
C TYR A 168 0.17 9.61 -10.26
N GLY A 169 -0.01 10.79 -9.68
CA GLY A 169 0.74 11.24 -8.49
C GLY A 169 2.02 12.05 -8.77
N ALA A 170 2.90 12.12 -7.75
CA ALA A 170 4.06 13.00 -7.74
C ALA A 170 5.04 12.71 -8.89
N GLY A 171 5.24 13.69 -9.78
CA GLY A 171 6.07 13.56 -11.00
C GLY A 171 5.29 13.67 -12.32
N PHE A 172 3.95 13.67 -12.26
CA PHE A 172 3.04 13.93 -13.38
C PHE A 172 2.07 15.10 -13.11
N GLU A 173 2.38 15.94 -12.09
CA GLU A 173 1.65 17.18 -11.77
C GLU A 173 2.22 18.39 -12.51
#